data_AF-A0A7X7L7C6-F1
#
_entry.id   AF-A0A7X7L7C6-F1
#
_cell.length_a   1.000
_cell.length_b   1.000
_cell.length_c   1.000
_cell.angle_alpha   90.00
_cell.angle_beta   90.00
_cell.angle_gamma   90.00
#
_symmetry.space_group_name_H-M   'P 1'
#
loop_
_entity.id
_entity.type
_entity.pdbx_description
1 polymer ?
#
loop_
_entity_poly.entity_id
_entity_poly.type
_entity_poly.pdbx_seq_one_letter_code
_entity_poly.pdbx_strand_id
1 'polypeptide(L)'
;MKKFKVIAIVLTLVLALGSLAACTPDTILENTEKDYYVTGQFAGWGDAVGNDTYKMTPVSLKDARVAALKADLKGAKYLYILENVTITAEGAGWAAQYVENGAVKEADGNQTMKWLQVSKGQEAPDWWAQSPESGEIVSLTPDLLWIPGFTETPEVGPDWNGNPVVLKAGTYTVVFAIVEKEEGLVKVAGLIAE
;
A
#
# COMPACT_ATOMS: atom_id res chain seq x y z
N MET A 1 -6.64 13.80 -57.45
CA MET A 1 -5.45 14.00 -56.57
C MET A 1 -5.77 14.35 -55.11
N LYS A 2 -6.89 15.02 -54.77
CA LYS A 2 -7.23 15.36 -53.37
C LYS A 2 -7.57 14.15 -52.47
N LYS A 3 -8.25 13.11 -53.00
CA LYS A 3 -8.69 11.94 -52.21
C LYS A 3 -7.55 11.03 -51.73
N PHE A 4 -6.47 10.90 -52.50
CA PHE A 4 -5.29 10.11 -52.11
C PHE A 4 -4.47 10.76 -50.99
N LYS A 5 -4.44 12.11 -50.92
CA LYS A 5 -3.75 12.83 -49.83
C LYS A 5 -4.47 12.68 -48.49
N VAL A 6 -5.80 12.59 -48.49
CA VAL A 6 -6.59 12.42 -47.25
C VAL A 6 -6.41 11.01 -46.67
N ILE A 7 -6.38 9.97 -47.51
CA ILE A 7 -6.18 8.59 -47.06
C ILE A 7 -4.78 8.41 -46.47
N ALA A 8 -3.75 8.99 -47.09
CA ALA A 8 -2.39 8.94 -46.57
C ALA A 8 -2.26 9.62 -45.20
N ILE A 9 -2.91 10.78 -44.99
CA ILE A 9 -2.87 11.50 -43.70
C ILE A 9 -3.59 10.70 -42.60
N VAL A 10 -4.74 10.09 -42.90
CA VAL A 10 -5.49 9.27 -41.94
C VAL A 10 -4.72 8.00 -41.57
N LEU A 11 -4.03 7.36 -42.53
CA LEU A 11 -3.21 6.17 -42.23
C LEU A 11 -2.01 6.51 -41.32
N THR A 12 -1.34 7.65 -41.56
CA THR A 12 -0.21 8.09 -40.71
C THR A 12 -0.68 8.49 -39.31
N LEU A 13 -1.88 9.06 -39.18
CA LEU A 13 -2.47 9.39 -37.88
C LEU A 13 -2.84 8.13 -37.08
N VAL A 14 -3.39 7.10 -37.74
CA VAL A 14 -3.74 5.82 -37.12
C VAL A 14 -2.49 5.00 -36.75
N LEU A 15 -1.44 5.06 -37.56
CA LEU A 15 -0.15 4.43 -37.24
C LEU A 15 0.60 5.16 -36.11
N ALA A 16 0.47 6.48 -35.99
CA ALA A 16 1.01 7.26 -34.88
C ALA A 16 0.21 7.08 -33.58
N LEU A 17 -1.10 6.84 -33.67
CA LEU A 17 -1.94 6.50 -32.52
C LEU A 17 -1.77 5.04 -32.07
N GLY A 18 -1.44 4.13 -32.99
CA GLY A 18 -1.16 2.72 -32.69
C GLY A 18 0.19 2.47 -32.02
N SER A 19 1.18 3.35 -32.22
CA SER A 19 2.49 3.29 -31.54
C SER A 19 2.52 3.98 -30.17
N LEU A 20 1.48 4.76 -29.84
CA LEU A 20 1.28 5.37 -28.51
C LEU A 20 0.59 4.43 -27.50
N ALA A 21 0.16 3.24 -27.93
CA ALA A 21 0.02 2.09 -27.03
C ALA A 21 1.43 1.61 -26.66
N ALA A 22 2.21 2.49 -26.04
CA ALA A 22 3.50 2.17 -25.49
C ALA A 22 3.30 0.98 -24.54
N CYS A 23 3.83 -0.17 -24.93
CA CYS A 23 4.15 -1.23 -24.00
C CYS A 23 5.10 -0.63 -22.97
N THR A 24 4.55 -0.04 -21.91
CA THR A 24 5.34 0.37 -20.75
C THR A 24 6.10 -0.88 -20.33
N PRO A 25 7.43 -0.84 -20.15
CA PRO A 25 8.16 -2.02 -19.71
C PRO A 25 7.53 -2.54 -18.42
N ASP A 26 7.54 -3.86 -18.24
CA ASP A 26 7.09 -4.49 -16.99
C ASP A 26 8.17 -4.28 -15.92
N THR A 27 8.28 -3.03 -15.46
CA THR A 27 9.33 -2.60 -14.55
C THR A 27 8.90 -2.88 -13.11
N ILE A 28 9.74 -3.62 -12.38
CA ILE A 28 9.60 -3.79 -10.93
C ILE A 28 9.88 -2.45 -10.25
N LEU A 29 8.94 -1.99 -9.43
CA LEU A 29 8.99 -0.69 -8.77
C LEU A 29 9.64 -0.82 -7.39
N GLU A 30 10.94 -1.08 -7.37
CA GLU A 30 11.71 -1.28 -6.15
C GLU A 30 12.42 0.01 -5.69
N ASN A 31 12.46 0.22 -4.37
CA ASN A 31 13.42 1.11 -3.72
C ASN A 31 14.73 0.35 -3.45
N THR A 32 15.80 0.72 -4.14
CA THR A 32 17.08 0.02 -4.06
C THR A 32 17.79 0.18 -2.71
N GLU A 33 17.39 1.13 -1.88
CA GLU A 33 18.03 1.46 -0.61
C GLU A 33 17.26 0.95 0.61
N LYS A 34 15.98 0.57 0.43
CA LYS A 34 15.06 0.24 1.51
C LYS A 34 14.40 -1.11 1.31
N ASP A 35 14.27 -1.85 2.40
CA ASP A 35 13.36 -2.97 2.51
C ASP A 35 12.09 -2.54 3.23
N TYR A 36 10.99 -3.21 2.93
CA TYR A 36 9.70 -3.00 3.59
C TYR A 36 9.19 -4.31 4.18
N TYR A 37 8.61 -4.24 5.37
CA TYR A 37 8.03 -5.37 6.06
C TYR A 37 6.62 -5.02 6.53
N VAL A 38 5.78 -6.04 6.72
CA VAL A 38 4.49 -5.91 7.40
C VAL A 38 4.57 -6.67 8.70
N THR A 39 4.10 -6.06 9.77
CA THR A 39 4.04 -6.70 11.08
C THR A 39 2.68 -6.47 11.72
N GLY A 40 2.46 -7.11 12.85
CA GLY A 40 1.26 -7.06 13.66
C GLY A 40 1.33 -8.15 14.70
N GLN A 41 0.21 -8.40 15.38
CA GLN A 41 0.11 -9.50 16.33
C GLN A 41 0.39 -10.86 15.66
N PHE A 42 -0.01 -11.03 14.39
CA PHE A 42 0.24 -12.25 13.60
C PHE A 42 1.74 -12.50 13.32
N ALA A 43 2.58 -11.47 13.40
CA ALA A 43 4.01 -11.54 13.11
C ALA A 43 4.91 -11.40 14.34
N GLY A 44 4.34 -11.27 15.55
CA GLY A 44 5.12 -11.05 16.76
C GLY A 44 5.74 -9.66 16.88
N TRP A 45 5.22 -8.66 16.14
CA TRP A 45 5.71 -7.27 16.16
C TRP A 45 7.18 -7.11 15.72
N GLY A 46 8.10 -7.05 16.68
CA GLY A 46 9.53 -6.84 16.44
C GLY A 46 10.20 -7.94 15.62
N ASP A 47 9.59 -9.13 15.61
CA ASP A 47 10.14 -10.33 14.97
C ASP A 47 9.99 -10.33 13.42
N ALA A 48 9.37 -9.29 12.85
CA ALA A 48 9.19 -9.18 11.41
C ALA A 48 10.48 -8.85 10.65
N VAL A 49 11.35 -8.00 11.22
CA VAL A 49 12.57 -7.55 10.52
C VAL A 49 13.57 -8.69 10.44
N GLY A 50 14.11 -8.93 9.23
CA GLY A 50 15.01 -10.05 8.97
C GLY A 50 14.30 -11.40 8.77
N ASN A 51 12.97 -11.45 8.88
CA ASN A 51 12.17 -12.62 8.54
C ASN A 51 11.53 -12.43 7.16
N ASP A 52 12.00 -13.18 6.16
CA ASP A 52 11.52 -13.10 4.78
C ASP A 52 10.02 -13.41 4.64
N THR A 53 9.41 -14.10 5.61
CA THR A 53 7.95 -14.35 5.65
C THR A 53 7.15 -13.06 5.73
N TYR A 54 7.72 -12.01 6.32
CA TYR A 54 7.06 -10.73 6.55
C TYR A 54 7.64 -9.60 5.70
N LYS A 55 8.65 -9.92 4.88
CA LYS A 55 9.27 -8.99 3.95
C LYS A 55 8.39 -8.83 2.71
N MET A 56 8.09 -7.58 2.35
CA MET A 56 7.29 -7.30 1.16
C MET A 56 8.13 -7.47 -0.11
N THR A 57 7.51 -8.02 -1.15
CA THR A 57 8.12 -8.23 -2.47
C THR A 57 7.80 -7.05 -3.38
N PRO A 58 8.81 -6.42 -4.03
CA PRO A 58 8.55 -5.37 -5.01
C PRO A 58 7.92 -5.97 -6.27
N VAL A 59 6.92 -5.30 -6.82
CA VAL A 59 6.21 -5.74 -8.02
C VAL A 59 6.07 -4.61 -9.03
N SER A 60 5.59 -4.94 -10.22
CA SER A 60 5.25 -3.95 -11.24
C SER A 60 3.80 -3.49 -11.10
N LEU A 61 3.47 -2.35 -11.72
CA LEU A 61 2.09 -1.89 -11.84
C LEU A 61 1.22 -2.79 -12.75
N LYS A 62 1.83 -3.75 -13.46
CA LYS A 62 1.12 -4.72 -14.29
C LYS A 62 0.85 -6.04 -13.57
N ASP A 63 1.37 -6.21 -12.36
CA ASP A 63 1.15 -7.41 -11.58
C ASP A 63 -0.37 -7.64 -11.40
N ALA A 64 -0.83 -8.84 -11.72
CA ALA A 64 -2.24 -9.18 -11.69
C ALA A 64 -2.83 -9.10 -10.28
N ARG A 65 -2.00 -9.29 -9.25
CA ARG A 65 -2.42 -9.28 -7.84
C ARG A 65 -2.82 -7.90 -7.36
N VAL A 66 -2.34 -6.84 -7.99
CA VAL A 66 -2.72 -5.44 -7.66
C VAL A 66 -3.70 -4.84 -8.66
N ALA A 67 -4.27 -5.65 -9.56
CA ALA A 67 -5.11 -5.15 -10.66
C ALA A 67 -6.31 -4.32 -10.17
N ALA A 68 -6.89 -4.67 -9.03
CA ALA A 68 -8.00 -3.96 -8.40
C ALA A 68 -7.64 -2.53 -7.95
N LEU A 69 -6.37 -2.27 -7.62
CA LEU A 69 -5.88 -0.98 -7.11
C LEU A 69 -5.10 -0.17 -8.17
N LYS A 70 -5.06 -0.66 -9.42
CA LYS A 70 -4.20 -0.10 -10.46
C LYS A 70 -4.43 1.38 -10.75
N ALA A 71 -5.68 1.84 -10.63
CA ALA A 71 -6.03 3.24 -10.83
C ALA A 71 -5.41 4.13 -9.73
N ASP A 72 -5.52 3.71 -8.48
CA ASP A 72 -5.00 4.44 -7.32
C ASP A 72 -3.47 4.39 -7.21
N LEU A 73 -2.86 3.35 -7.78
CA LEU A 73 -1.41 3.15 -7.86
C LEU A 73 -0.76 3.85 -9.07
N LYS A 74 -1.52 4.62 -9.86
CA LYS A 74 -0.97 5.36 -10.99
C LYS A 74 0.08 6.36 -10.50
N GLY A 75 1.30 6.29 -11.06
CA GLY A 75 2.43 7.11 -10.61
C GLY A 75 3.20 6.51 -9.44
N ALA A 76 2.97 5.24 -9.09
CA ALA A 76 3.79 4.53 -8.13
C ALA A 76 5.26 4.57 -8.54
N LYS A 77 6.08 5.19 -7.69
CA LYS A 77 7.54 5.14 -7.77
C LYS A 77 8.06 3.83 -7.19
N TYR A 78 7.43 3.39 -6.11
CA TYR A 78 7.70 2.11 -5.46
C TYR A 78 6.39 1.38 -5.17
N LEU A 79 6.37 0.06 -5.34
CA LEU A 79 5.19 -0.79 -5.12
C LEU A 79 5.60 -2.16 -4.61
N TYR A 80 5.01 -2.55 -3.48
CA TYR A 80 5.33 -3.77 -2.76
C TYR A 80 4.07 -4.50 -2.34
N ILE A 81 4.15 -5.83 -2.28
CA ILE A 81 3.09 -6.68 -1.76
C ILE A 81 3.60 -7.70 -0.74
N LEU A 82 2.73 -8.17 0.14
CA LEU A 82 2.90 -9.36 0.94
C LEU A 82 1.63 -10.21 0.85
N GLU A 83 1.75 -11.45 0.41
CA GLU A 83 0.62 -12.35 0.15
C GLU A 83 0.29 -13.22 1.37
N ASN A 84 -0.92 -13.77 1.40
CA ASN A 84 -1.38 -14.76 2.37
C ASN A 84 -1.31 -14.29 3.85
N VAL A 85 -1.43 -12.99 4.11
CA VAL A 85 -1.48 -12.47 5.48
C VAL A 85 -2.83 -12.80 6.10
N THR A 86 -2.83 -13.69 7.08
CA THR A 86 -4.05 -14.14 7.76
C THR A 86 -4.30 -13.32 9.02
N ILE A 87 -5.49 -12.73 9.09
CA ILE A 87 -5.97 -11.90 10.19
C ILE A 87 -7.16 -12.58 10.86
N THR A 88 -7.11 -12.74 12.17
CA THR A 88 -8.22 -13.24 12.99
C THR A 88 -8.88 -12.10 13.76
N ALA A 89 -10.15 -12.26 14.12
CA ALA A 89 -10.93 -11.27 14.88
C ALA A 89 -11.01 -11.57 16.38
N GLU A 90 -10.23 -12.54 16.86
CA GLU A 90 -10.23 -12.96 18.26
C GLU A 90 -8.89 -13.55 18.67
N GLY A 91 -8.58 -13.46 19.96
CA GLY A 91 -7.51 -14.22 20.60
C GLY A 91 -6.24 -13.44 20.91
N ALA A 92 -6.19 -12.13 20.67
CA ALA A 92 -5.02 -11.34 21.04
C ALA A 92 -4.93 -11.04 22.55
N GLY A 93 -6.07 -11.05 23.26
CA GLY A 93 -6.13 -10.73 24.69
C GLY A 93 -6.07 -9.23 25.01
N TRP A 94 -6.12 -8.38 23.99
CA TRP A 94 -6.22 -6.92 24.08
C TRP A 94 -6.99 -6.38 22.87
N ALA A 95 -7.45 -5.13 22.94
CA ALA A 95 -8.22 -4.48 21.89
C ALA A 95 -7.51 -3.21 21.38
N ALA A 96 -7.59 -2.99 20.07
CA ALA A 96 -7.18 -1.76 19.42
C ALA A 96 -8.38 -0.87 19.16
N GLN A 97 -8.20 0.44 19.26
CA GLN A 97 -9.23 1.41 18.93
C GLN A 97 -9.06 1.91 17.50
N TYR A 98 -10.18 2.16 16.83
CA TYR A 98 -10.24 2.82 15.52
C TYR A 98 -11.44 3.74 15.44
N VAL A 99 -11.49 4.60 14.43
CA VAL A 99 -12.62 5.52 14.22
C VAL A 99 -13.37 5.12 12.96
N GLU A 100 -14.66 4.86 13.10
CA GLU A 100 -15.55 4.64 11.96
C GLU A 100 -16.75 5.58 12.09
N ASN A 101 -17.03 6.34 11.04
CA ASN A 101 -18.14 7.31 11.01
C ASN A 101 -18.13 8.29 12.20
N GLY A 102 -16.94 8.72 12.63
CA GLY A 102 -16.75 9.66 13.74
C GLY A 102 -16.94 9.07 15.14
N ALA A 103 -17.14 7.76 15.26
CA ALA A 103 -17.24 7.07 16.55
C ALA A 103 -16.02 6.18 16.78
N VAL A 104 -15.52 6.18 18.03
CA VAL A 104 -14.49 5.24 18.47
C VAL A 104 -15.10 3.85 18.56
N LYS A 105 -14.43 2.88 17.94
CA LYS A 105 -14.76 1.46 17.95
C LYS A 105 -13.56 0.66 18.42
N GLU A 106 -13.82 -0.58 18.82
CA GLU A 106 -12.79 -1.53 19.21
C GLU A 106 -12.72 -2.69 18.22
N ALA A 107 -11.51 -3.18 17.99
CA ALA A 107 -11.19 -4.40 17.27
C ALA A 107 -10.25 -5.25 18.11
N ASP A 108 -10.24 -6.56 17.91
CA ASP A 108 -9.28 -7.43 18.59
C ASP A 108 -7.86 -7.07 18.14
N GLY A 109 -6.88 -7.20 19.03
CA GLY A 109 -5.48 -6.93 18.73
C GLY A 109 -4.93 -7.72 17.54
N ASN A 110 -5.50 -8.89 17.21
CA ASN A 110 -5.12 -9.68 16.04
C ASN A 110 -5.44 -8.99 14.72
N GLN A 111 -6.35 -8.00 14.73
CA GLN A 111 -6.69 -7.18 13.58
C GLN A 111 -5.72 -6.02 13.34
N THR A 112 -4.68 -5.88 14.15
CA THR A 112 -3.72 -4.79 13.99
C THR A 112 -2.57 -5.13 13.07
N MET A 113 -2.09 -4.12 12.36
CA MET A 113 -0.89 -4.23 11.53
C MET A 113 -0.10 -2.93 11.50
N LYS A 114 1.18 -3.03 11.17
CA LYS A 114 2.07 -1.89 10.86
C LYS A 114 2.95 -2.22 9.67
N TRP A 115 3.42 -1.18 9.00
CA TRP A 115 4.45 -1.27 7.96
C TRP A 115 5.77 -0.76 8.51
N LEU A 116 6.85 -1.46 8.18
CA LEU A 116 8.21 -1.06 8.56
C LEU A 116 8.97 -0.68 7.31
N GLN A 117 9.73 0.40 7.37
CA GLN A 117 10.83 0.64 6.43
C GLN A 117 12.13 0.38 7.14
N VAL A 118 13.03 -0.34 6.48
CA VAL A 118 14.35 -0.66 7.01
C VAL A 118 15.38 -0.31 5.95
N SER A 119 16.41 0.43 6.35
CA SER A 119 17.59 0.63 5.49
C SER A 119 18.22 -0.72 5.15
N LYS A 120 18.50 -1.01 3.87
CA LYS A 120 19.06 -2.32 3.49
C LYS A 120 20.35 -2.62 4.24
N GLY A 121 20.45 -3.83 4.76
CA GLY A 121 21.57 -4.28 5.59
C GLY A 121 21.51 -3.82 7.05
N GLN A 122 20.41 -3.21 7.49
CA GLN A 122 20.12 -2.89 8.88
C GLN A 122 19.03 -3.81 9.45
N GLU A 123 18.98 -3.91 10.77
CA GLU A 123 17.95 -4.66 11.51
C GLU A 123 16.96 -3.73 12.24
N ALA A 124 17.32 -2.47 12.44
CA ALA A 124 16.45 -1.47 13.06
C ALA A 124 15.59 -0.77 12.00
N PRO A 125 14.26 -0.70 12.19
CA PRO A 125 13.40 0.10 11.31
C PRO A 125 13.74 1.58 11.37
N ASP A 126 13.76 2.22 10.20
CA ASP A 126 13.81 3.68 10.09
C ASP A 126 12.51 4.29 10.64
N TRP A 127 11.37 3.60 10.45
CA TRP A 127 10.06 3.98 11.00
C TRP A 127 9.07 2.81 11.04
N TRP A 128 8.01 2.99 11.82
CA TRP A 128 6.89 2.06 11.99
C TRP A 128 5.58 2.75 11.65
N ALA A 129 5.02 2.54 10.47
CA ALA A 129 3.80 3.22 10.12
C ALA A 129 2.55 2.58 10.75
N GLN A 130 1.64 3.35 11.32
CA GLN A 130 1.63 4.82 11.35
C GLN A 130 2.49 5.35 12.51
N SER A 131 3.39 6.32 12.24
CA SER A 131 4.17 7.06 13.24
C SER A 131 4.56 8.44 12.71
N PRO A 132 5.17 9.31 13.55
CA PRO A 132 5.71 10.58 13.10
C PRO A 132 6.72 10.49 11.96
N GLU A 133 7.66 9.58 12.09
CA GLU A 133 8.77 9.38 11.19
C GLU A 133 8.30 8.82 9.84
N SER A 134 7.20 8.04 9.84
CA SER A 134 6.62 7.56 8.59
C SER A 134 5.92 8.66 7.80
N GLY A 135 5.54 9.77 8.42
CA GLY A 135 4.60 10.72 7.83
C GLY A 135 3.22 10.08 7.58
N GLU A 136 2.33 10.79 6.91
CA GLU A 136 0.98 10.28 6.59
C GLU A 136 1.03 9.07 5.63
N ILE A 137 0.21 8.07 5.94
CA ILE A 137 -0.15 6.97 5.03
C ILE A 137 -1.66 6.98 4.79
N VAL A 138 -2.05 6.93 3.53
CA VAL A 138 -3.46 6.91 3.11
C VAL A 138 -3.90 5.47 2.81
N SER A 139 -5.06 5.07 3.32
CA SER A 139 -5.66 3.77 2.99
C SER A 139 -6.23 3.76 1.58
N LEU A 140 -5.82 2.79 0.76
CA LEU A 140 -6.38 2.50 -0.57
C LEU A 140 -7.71 1.75 -0.49
N THR A 141 -7.95 1.04 0.61
CA THR A 141 -9.12 0.17 0.82
C THR A 141 -9.76 0.49 2.16
N PRO A 142 -10.36 1.68 2.32
CA PRO A 142 -10.87 2.17 3.61
C PRO A 142 -12.04 1.33 4.17
N ASP A 143 -12.65 0.48 3.35
CA ASP A 143 -13.67 -0.50 3.75
C ASP A 143 -13.09 -1.79 4.35
N LEU A 144 -11.77 -2.00 4.21
CA LEU A 144 -11.03 -3.15 4.74
C LEU A 144 -9.93 -2.75 5.73
N LEU A 145 -9.35 -1.56 5.58
CA LEU A 145 -8.20 -1.10 6.33
C LEU A 145 -8.43 0.34 6.80
N TRP A 146 -8.51 0.50 8.11
CA TRP A 146 -8.47 1.80 8.75
C TRP A 146 -7.02 2.13 9.16
N ILE A 147 -6.58 3.36 8.87
CA ILE A 147 -5.28 3.90 9.26
C ILE A 147 -5.54 5.16 10.10
N PRO A 148 -4.88 5.34 11.26
CA PRO A 148 -5.00 6.57 12.03
C PRO A 148 -4.64 7.79 11.18
N GLY A 149 -5.44 8.85 11.29
CA GLY A 149 -5.14 10.12 10.64
C GLY A 149 -3.84 10.73 11.16
N PHE A 150 -3.08 11.39 10.28
CA PHE A 150 -1.83 12.05 10.66
C PHE A 150 -2.12 13.43 11.27
N THR A 151 -2.29 13.49 12.59
CA THR A 151 -2.46 14.72 13.35
C THR A 151 -1.78 14.61 14.71
N GLU A 152 -1.10 15.68 15.14
CA GLU A 152 -0.48 15.75 16.48
C GLU A 152 -1.52 15.75 17.60
N THR A 153 -2.76 16.18 17.33
CA THR A 153 -3.85 16.24 18.32
C THR A 153 -5.15 15.78 17.67
N PRO A 154 -5.48 14.48 17.71
CA PRO A 154 -6.74 13.98 17.16
C PRO A 154 -7.93 14.52 17.97
N GLU A 155 -8.98 14.96 17.28
CA GLU A 155 -10.24 15.35 17.94
C GLU A 155 -10.99 14.14 18.50
N VAL A 156 -10.84 12.97 17.87
CA VAL A 156 -11.53 11.72 18.21
C VAL A 156 -10.63 10.52 17.93
N GLY A 157 -10.57 9.56 18.86
CA GLY A 157 -9.92 8.27 18.66
C GLY A 157 -8.40 8.27 18.86
N PRO A 158 -7.71 7.21 18.40
CA PRO A 158 -6.27 7.06 18.60
C PRO A 158 -5.47 8.12 17.83
N ASP A 159 -4.25 8.35 18.29
CA ASP A 159 -3.33 9.30 17.67
C ASP A 159 -2.64 8.75 16.41
N TRP A 160 -1.89 9.62 15.75
CA TRP A 160 -1.03 9.34 14.59
C TRP A 160 0.09 8.30 14.82
N ASN A 161 0.19 7.69 16.01
CA ASN A 161 1.08 6.56 16.28
C ASN A 161 0.30 5.26 16.55
N GLY A 162 -1.03 5.32 16.53
CA GLY A 162 -1.92 4.17 16.68
C GLY A 162 -1.67 3.08 15.65
N ASN A 163 -2.17 1.88 15.94
CA ASN A 163 -2.09 0.76 15.01
C ASN A 163 -3.18 0.88 13.93
N PRO A 164 -2.83 0.82 12.64
CA PRO A 164 -3.79 0.45 11.60
C PRO A 164 -4.58 -0.82 11.96
N VAL A 165 -5.86 -0.82 11.60
CA VAL A 165 -6.82 -1.90 11.93
C VAL A 165 -7.43 -2.45 10.65
N VAL A 166 -7.30 -3.76 10.47
CA VAL A 166 -7.99 -4.54 9.44
C VAL A 166 -9.43 -4.77 9.91
N LEU A 167 -10.41 -4.24 9.18
CA LEU A 167 -11.79 -4.16 9.64
C LEU A 167 -12.55 -5.50 9.57
N LYS A 168 -11.99 -6.50 8.88
CA LYS A 168 -12.58 -7.84 8.73
C LYS A 168 -11.49 -8.90 8.89
N ALA A 169 -11.80 -10.02 9.55
CA ALA A 169 -10.92 -11.19 9.52
C ALA A 169 -10.92 -11.81 8.12
N GLY A 170 -9.80 -12.42 7.75
CA GLY A 170 -9.61 -13.01 6.43
C GLY A 170 -8.14 -13.17 6.08
N THR A 171 -7.90 -13.63 4.85
CA THR A 171 -6.56 -13.70 4.27
C THR A 171 -6.44 -12.63 3.19
N TYR A 172 -5.33 -11.91 3.20
CA TYR A 172 -5.14 -10.73 2.36
C TYR A 172 -3.78 -10.73 1.68
N THR A 173 -3.76 -10.18 0.48
CA THR A 173 -2.58 -9.55 -0.09
C THR A 173 -2.50 -8.11 0.43
N VAL A 174 -1.46 -7.82 1.20
CA VAL A 174 -1.14 -6.49 1.72
C VAL A 174 -0.36 -5.72 0.66
N VAL A 175 -0.73 -4.46 0.42
CA VAL A 175 -0.12 -3.59 -0.59
C VAL A 175 0.44 -2.35 0.11
N PHE A 176 1.66 -1.95 -0.27
CA PHE A 176 2.26 -0.68 0.13
C PHE A 176 2.90 -0.01 -1.09
N ALA A 177 2.70 1.29 -1.24
CA ALA A 177 3.30 2.05 -2.34
C ALA A 177 3.69 3.47 -1.93
N ILE A 178 4.66 4.01 -2.66
CA ILE A 178 4.95 5.45 -2.66
C ILE A 178 4.59 5.97 -4.05
N VAL A 179 3.58 6.82 -4.12
CA VAL A 179 2.99 7.35 -5.35
C VAL A 179 3.39 8.80 -5.53
N GLU A 180 3.84 9.16 -6.72
CA GLU A 180 4.11 10.54 -7.11
C GLU A 180 2.81 11.22 -7.55
N LYS A 181 2.43 12.28 -6.82
CA LYS A 181 1.31 13.18 -7.13
C LYS A 181 1.82 14.59 -7.39
N GLU A 182 0.94 15.48 -7.85
CA GLU A 182 1.30 16.88 -8.14
C GLU A 182 1.88 17.60 -6.90
N GLU A 183 1.39 17.24 -5.71
CA GLU A 183 1.80 17.82 -4.42
C GLU A 183 3.04 17.15 -3.82
N GLY A 184 3.55 16.08 -4.43
CA GLY A 184 4.73 15.34 -3.98
C GLY A 184 4.48 13.84 -3.79
N LEU A 185 5.35 13.21 -3.00
CA LEU A 185 5.30 11.77 -2.74
C LEU A 185 4.30 11.46 -1.63
N VAL A 186 3.34 10.59 -1.93
CA VAL A 186 2.32 10.12 -0.99
C VAL A 186 2.53 8.63 -0.70
N LYS A 187 2.51 8.25 0.57
CA LYS A 187 2.53 6.85 0.99
C LYS A 187 1.10 6.33 1.06
N VAL A 188 0.88 5.15 0.50
CA VAL A 188 -0.42 4.51 0.48
C VAL A 188 -0.29 3.04 0.87
N ALA A 189 -1.29 2.52 1.57
CA ALA A 189 -1.36 1.12 1.95
C ALA A 189 -2.77 0.58 1.75
N GLY A 190 -2.91 -0.70 1.46
CA GLY A 190 -4.21 -1.31 1.19
C GLY A 190 -4.19 -2.82 1.34
N LEU A 191 -5.38 -3.41 1.27
CA LEU A 191 -5.59 -4.84 1.37
C LEU A 191 -6.43 -5.32 0.20
N ILE A 192 -6.07 -6.47 -0.36
CA ILE A 192 -6.86 -7.17 -1.35
C ILE A 192 -7.24 -8.51 -0.73
N ALA A 193 -8.53 -8.74 -0.53
CA ALA A 193 -9.02 -10.02 -0.01
C ALA A 193 -8.75 -11.14 -1.02
N GLU A 194 -8.28 -12.28 -0.53
CA GLU A 194 -8.01 -13.49 -1.33
C GLU A 194 -9.23 -14.40 -1.50
#